data_AF-A0A955AVK3-F1
#
_entry.id   AF-A0A955AVK3-F1
#
_cell.length_a   1.000
_cell.length_b   1.000
_cell.length_c   1.000
_cell.angle_alpha   90.00
_cell.angle_beta   90.00
_cell.angle_gamma   90.00
#
_symmetry.space_group_name_H-M   'P 1'
#
loop_
_entity.id
_entity.type
_entity.pdbx_description
1 polymer ?
#
loop_
_entity_poly.entity_id
_entity_poly.type
_entity_poly.pdbx_seq_one_letter_code
_entity_poly.pdbx_strand_id
1 'polypeptide(L)'
;TDRQRQRLSIAMPESGCHDSDCIGLALEQLDELSRAGLRLRPRALATTMFARLVLSDLFLHGIGGGKYDQLTDVILRRFFAVEPPEFMVLTATTHLPIAMPSVTADDLRATELRLRRLEWNPEQCLPADAPEAARRLAADKRAWLERDLSGGQRRERHAAIQQINADLRAFVERQRSEAAAERQRVAAELRRRTLLASREFSFCLFPEESLCKLLLELSMKGA
;
A
#
# COMPACT_ATOMS: atom_id res chain seq x y z
N THR A 1 -44.74 -5.69 -6.32
CA THR A 1 -43.83 -6.73 -6.84
C THR A 1 -43.94 -7.93 -5.94
N ASP A 2 -44.62 -8.95 -6.42
CA ASP A 2 -44.96 -10.16 -5.67
C ASP A 2 -43.69 -10.98 -5.44
N ARG A 3 -43.16 -10.95 -4.21
CA ARG A 3 -42.02 -11.81 -3.84
C ARG A 3 -42.58 -13.21 -3.64
N GLN A 4 -42.43 -14.08 -4.64
CA GLN A 4 -42.64 -15.52 -4.46
C GLN A 4 -41.82 -16.00 -3.25
N ARG A 5 -42.50 -16.30 -2.15
CA ARG A 5 -41.88 -16.86 -0.95
C ARG A 5 -41.76 -18.36 -1.15
N GLN A 6 -40.56 -18.85 -1.47
CA GLN A 6 -40.27 -20.28 -1.38
C GLN A 6 -39.98 -20.63 0.08
N ARG A 7 -40.61 -21.69 0.58
CA ARG A 7 -40.36 -22.23 1.92
C ARG A 7 -39.18 -23.20 1.81
N LEU A 8 -38.11 -22.92 2.54
CA LEU A 8 -36.97 -23.82 2.66
C LEU A 8 -37.06 -24.54 4.00
N SER A 9 -36.87 -25.86 3.97
CA SER A 9 -36.80 -26.71 5.15
C SER A 9 -35.34 -27.09 5.31
N ILE A 10 -34.67 -26.56 6.34
CA ILE A 10 -33.28 -26.92 6.67
C ILE A 10 -33.35 -27.66 8.01
N ALA A 11 -32.75 -28.84 8.08
CA ALA A 11 -32.63 -29.56 9.34
C ALA A 11 -31.68 -28.76 10.24
N MET A 12 -32.16 -28.29 11.38
CA MET A 12 -31.30 -27.69 12.39
C MET A 12 -30.66 -28.83 13.19
N PRO A 13 -29.38 -28.73 13.59
CA PRO A 13 -28.82 -29.66 14.55
C PRO A 13 -29.62 -29.52 15.85
N GLU A 14 -30.46 -30.50 16.14
CA GLU A 14 -31.29 -30.49 17.34
C GLU A 14 -30.37 -30.59 18.57
N SER A 15 -30.62 -29.74 19.56
CA SER A 15 -29.93 -29.73 20.84
C SER A 15 -30.09 -31.08 21.55
N GLY A 16 -29.14 -31.98 21.31
CA GLY A 16 -29.16 -33.36 21.76
C GLY A 16 -28.16 -34.27 21.03
N CYS A 17 -27.75 -33.96 19.79
CA CYS A 17 -26.66 -34.68 19.14
C CYS A 17 -25.30 -34.01 19.45
N HIS A 18 -24.49 -34.69 20.26
CA HIS A 18 -23.09 -34.33 20.49
C HIS A 18 -22.15 -34.74 19.34
N ASP A 19 -22.69 -35.19 18.21
CA ASP A 19 -21.91 -35.77 17.12
C ASP A 19 -21.62 -34.78 15.99
N SER A 20 -20.36 -34.81 15.58
CA SER A 20 -19.79 -34.21 14.36
C SER A 20 -20.65 -34.45 13.10
N ASP A 21 -21.42 -35.54 13.09
CA ASP A 21 -22.30 -35.97 11.99
C ASP A 21 -23.45 -34.99 11.72
N CYS A 22 -24.00 -34.35 12.75
CA CYS A 22 -25.11 -33.38 12.59
C CYS A 22 -24.65 -32.11 11.85
N ILE A 23 -23.42 -31.64 12.12
CA ILE A 23 -22.84 -30.48 11.45
C ILE A 23 -22.50 -30.82 10.00
N GLY A 24 -21.96 -32.03 9.76
CA GLY A 24 -21.66 -32.54 8.42
C GLY A 24 -22.90 -32.53 7.51
N LEU A 25 -24.01 -33.08 8.00
CA LEU A 25 -25.28 -33.11 7.26
C LEU A 25 -25.83 -31.70 6.94
N ALA A 26 -25.72 -30.76 7.86
CA ALA A 26 -26.14 -29.38 7.61
C ALA A 26 -25.28 -28.69 6.53
N LEU A 27 -23.95 -28.96 6.53
CA LEU A 27 -23.04 -28.45 5.51
C LEU A 27 -23.31 -29.04 4.13
N GLU A 28 -23.61 -30.33 4.04
CA GLU A 28 -24.01 -30.99 2.79
C GLU A 28 -25.30 -30.39 2.22
N GLN A 29 -26.33 -30.20 3.06
CA GLN A 29 -27.58 -29.56 2.65
C GLN A 29 -27.36 -28.12 2.17
N LEU A 30 -26.46 -27.36 2.81
CA LEU A 30 -26.10 -26.01 2.39
C LEU A 30 -25.39 -26.00 1.03
N ASP A 31 -24.51 -26.96 0.76
CA ASP A 31 -23.84 -27.11 -0.53
C ASP A 31 -24.82 -27.48 -1.64
N GLU A 32 -25.76 -28.40 -1.37
CA GLU A 32 -26.82 -28.76 -2.32
C GLU A 32 -27.70 -27.56 -2.70
N LEU A 33 -28.11 -26.76 -1.72
CA LEU A 33 -28.86 -25.51 -1.96
C LEU A 33 -28.04 -24.54 -2.81
N SER A 34 -26.74 -24.40 -2.54
CA SER A 34 -25.83 -23.56 -3.31
C SER A 34 -25.72 -24.02 -4.77
N ARG A 35 -25.58 -25.33 -5.00
CA ARG A 35 -25.56 -25.96 -6.34
C ARG A 35 -26.88 -25.78 -7.09
N ALA A 36 -28.01 -25.78 -6.38
CA ALA A 36 -29.33 -25.48 -6.93
C ALA A 36 -29.55 -23.98 -7.21
N GLY A 37 -28.54 -23.13 -7.00
CA GLY A 37 -28.59 -21.69 -7.27
C GLY A 37 -29.16 -20.84 -6.13
N LEU A 38 -29.46 -21.45 -4.97
CA LEU A 38 -29.97 -20.75 -3.79
C LEU A 38 -28.81 -20.37 -2.86
N ARG A 39 -28.62 -19.06 -2.64
CA ARG A 39 -27.59 -18.55 -1.73
C ARG A 39 -28.22 -17.95 -0.48
N LEU A 40 -27.87 -18.50 0.68
CA LEU A 40 -28.20 -17.89 1.97
C LEU A 40 -27.23 -16.74 2.25
N ARG A 41 -27.78 -15.54 2.48
CA ARG A 41 -27.01 -14.36 2.90
C ARG A 41 -27.56 -13.87 4.23
N PRO A 42 -27.07 -14.41 5.36
CA PRO A 42 -27.50 -13.93 6.65
C PRO A 42 -27.18 -12.43 6.77
N ARG A 43 -28.08 -11.68 7.40
CA ARG A 43 -27.84 -10.25 7.64
C ARG A 43 -26.74 -10.14 8.69
N ALA A 44 -25.81 -9.21 8.49
CA ALA A 44 -24.66 -9.01 9.37
C ALA A 44 -25.06 -8.97 10.86
N LEU A 45 -26.15 -8.27 11.19
CA LEU A 45 -26.68 -8.20 12.56
C LEU A 45 -26.98 -9.60 13.16
N ALA A 46 -27.63 -10.48 12.40
CA ALA A 46 -27.94 -11.83 12.89
C ALA A 46 -26.67 -12.67 13.03
N THR A 47 -25.75 -12.57 12.08
CA THR A 47 -24.46 -13.27 12.14
C THR A 47 -23.64 -12.84 13.35
N THR A 48 -23.51 -11.53 13.60
CA THR A 48 -22.81 -10.99 14.76
C THR A 48 -23.49 -11.38 16.06
N MET A 49 -24.83 -11.34 16.12
CA MET A 49 -25.59 -11.76 17.30
C MET A 49 -25.30 -13.21 17.71
N PHE A 50 -25.35 -14.15 16.76
CA PHE A 50 -25.07 -15.55 17.06
C PHE A 50 -23.60 -15.80 17.34
N ALA A 51 -22.68 -15.11 16.65
CA ALA A 51 -21.25 -15.19 16.97
C ALA A 51 -20.98 -14.74 18.42
N ARG A 52 -21.62 -13.65 18.86
CA ARG A 52 -21.54 -13.17 20.25
C ARG A 52 -22.06 -14.21 21.23
N LEU A 53 -23.25 -14.76 21.02
CA LEU A 53 -23.86 -15.71 21.96
C LEU A 53 -23.16 -17.07 22.04
N VAL A 54 -22.61 -17.56 20.93
CA VAL A 54 -22.16 -18.96 20.83
C VAL A 54 -20.64 -19.09 20.85
N LEU A 55 -19.91 -18.07 20.39
CA LEU A 55 -18.48 -18.20 20.11
C LEU A 55 -17.60 -17.23 20.92
N SER A 56 -18.16 -16.40 21.81
CA SER A 56 -17.39 -15.30 22.41
C SER A 56 -17.82 -14.95 23.83
N ASP A 57 -16.86 -14.91 24.75
CA ASP A 57 -17.01 -14.25 26.05
C ASP A 57 -16.85 -12.72 25.91
N LEU A 58 -15.98 -12.29 24.99
CA LEU A 58 -15.77 -10.91 24.59
C LEU A 58 -15.70 -10.84 23.06
N PHE A 59 -16.54 -10.00 22.46
CA PHE A 59 -16.58 -9.83 21.01
C PHE A 59 -15.87 -8.55 20.56
N LEU A 60 -14.91 -8.69 19.65
CA LEU A 60 -14.18 -7.55 19.10
C LEU A 60 -14.78 -7.11 17.77
N HIS A 61 -15.11 -5.84 17.63
CA HIS A 61 -15.64 -5.28 16.39
C HIS A 61 -14.81 -4.07 15.91
N GLY A 62 -14.72 -3.88 14.60
CA GLY A 62 -14.24 -2.63 14.03
C GLY A 62 -15.23 -1.46 14.24
N ILE A 63 -14.76 -0.23 14.04
CA ILE A 63 -15.55 1.02 14.20
C ILE A 63 -16.90 0.97 13.47
N GLY A 64 -16.96 0.36 12.29
CA GLY A 64 -18.19 0.23 11.52
C GLY A 64 -19.29 -0.61 12.17
N GLY A 65 -18.95 -1.47 13.12
CA GLY A 65 -19.86 -2.42 13.75
C GLY A 65 -20.46 -2.00 15.09
N GLY A 66 -19.80 -1.12 15.83
CA GLY A 66 -20.16 -0.83 17.22
C GLY A 66 -21.61 -0.34 17.41
N LYS A 67 -22.14 0.45 16.46
CA LYS A 67 -23.55 0.88 16.50
C LYS A 67 -24.53 -0.27 16.29
N TYR A 68 -24.17 -1.26 15.46
CA TYR A 68 -25.00 -2.43 15.23
C TYR A 68 -25.01 -3.33 16.46
N ASP A 69 -23.90 -3.44 17.18
CA ASP A 69 -23.84 -4.23 18.41
C ASP A 69 -24.71 -3.67 19.54
N GLN A 70 -24.82 -2.33 19.65
CA GLN A 70 -25.78 -1.72 20.58
C GLN A 70 -27.24 -2.12 20.26
N LEU A 71 -27.59 -2.22 18.97
CA LEU A 71 -28.91 -2.70 18.57
C LEU A 71 -29.05 -4.21 18.85
N THR A 72 -28.00 -4.98 18.59
CA THR A 72 -27.94 -6.42 18.90
C THR A 72 -28.20 -6.65 20.39
N ASP A 73 -27.63 -5.85 21.29
CA ASP A 73 -27.85 -5.94 22.74
C ASP A 73 -29.33 -5.75 23.11
N VAL A 74 -30.00 -4.78 22.49
CA VAL A 74 -31.43 -4.54 22.72
C VAL A 74 -32.26 -5.73 22.25
N ILE A 75 -31.91 -6.35 21.13
CA ILE A 75 -32.58 -7.54 20.60
C ILE A 75 -32.37 -8.73 21.53
N LEU A 76 -31.13 -8.96 21.98
CA LEU A 76 -30.78 -10.04 22.90
C LEU A 76 -31.57 -9.96 24.20
N ARG A 77 -31.64 -8.78 24.82
CA ARG A 77 -32.42 -8.59 26.07
C ARG A 77 -33.93 -8.73 25.85
N ARG A 78 -34.48 -8.21 24.75
CA ARG A 78 -35.93 -8.18 24.53
C ARG A 78 -36.51 -9.49 23.99
N PHE A 79 -35.77 -10.15 23.11
CA PHE A 79 -36.27 -11.34 22.40
C PHE A 79 -35.79 -12.63 23.06
N PHE A 80 -34.51 -12.70 23.42
CA PHE A 80 -33.93 -13.91 24.02
C PHE A 80 -33.91 -13.86 25.55
N ALA A 81 -34.19 -12.70 26.16
CA ALA A 81 -34.14 -12.50 27.61
C ALA A 81 -32.80 -12.90 28.25
N VAL A 82 -31.71 -12.71 27.49
CA VAL A 82 -30.33 -12.96 27.94
C VAL A 82 -29.57 -11.65 28.01
N GLU A 83 -28.65 -11.55 28.97
CA GLU A 83 -27.70 -10.44 29.00
C GLU A 83 -26.65 -10.67 27.91
N PRO A 84 -26.45 -9.73 26.98
CA PRO A 84 -25.51 -9.89 25.88
C PRO A 84 -24.06 -10.00 26.38
N PRO A 85 -23.23 -10.89 25.79
CA PRO A 85 -21.80 -10.91 26.02
C PRO A 85 -21.16 -9.56 25.69
N GLU A 86 -20.15 -9.14 26.44
CA GLU A 86 -19.53 -7.84 26.23
C GLU A 86 -18.91 -7.73 24.83
N PHE A 87 -18.87 -6.52 24.30
CA PHE A 87 -18.18 -6.23 23.06
C PHE A 87 -17.32 -4.99 23.20
N MET A 88 -16.24 -4.95 22.43
CA MET A 88 -15.33 -3.82 22.37
C MET A 88 -15.13 -3.37 20.93
N VAL A 89 -15.13 -2.06 20.72
CA VAL A 89 -14.85 -1.47 19.42
C VAL A 89 -13.38 -1.07 19.37
N LEU A 90 -12.62 -1.70 18.48
CA LEU A 90 -11.20 -1.46 18.32
C LEU A 90 -10.86 -1.14 16.86
N THR A 91 -9.81 -0.36 16.69
CA THR A 91 -9.17 -0.16 15.39
C THR A 91 -7.66 -0.26 15.55
N ALA A 92 -7.02 -0.85 14.55
CA ALA A 92 -5.57 -0.90 14.45
C ALA A 92 -5.18 -0.52 13.03
N THR A 93 -4.20 0.36 12.90
CA THR A 93 -3.59 0.71 11.61
C THR A 93 -2.15 0.29 11.66
N THR A 94 -1.79 -0.71 10.87
CA THR A 94 -0.42 -1.22 10.77
C THR A 94 -0.04 -1.39 9.30
N HIS A 95 1.26 -1.28 9.02
CA HIS A 95 1.80 -1.58 7.69
C HIS A 95 2.11 -3.07 7.59
N LEU A 96 2.10 -3.60 6.37
CA LEU A 96 2.49 -4.99 6.13
C LEU A 96 3.94 -5.22 6.62
N PRO A 97 4.22 -6.28 7.39
CA PRO A 97 5.54 -6.51 7.99
C PRO A 97 6.51 -7.11 6.97
N ILE A 98 6.80 -6.36 5.90
CA ILE A 98 7.67 -6.74 4.81
C ILE A 98 8.85 -5.77 4.68
N ALA A 99 9.95 -6.26 4.12
CA ALA A 99 11.13 -5.45 3.88
C ALA A 99 10.82 -4.30 2.92
N MET A 100 11.01 -3.08 3.40
CA MET A 100 10.82 -1.87 2.62
C MET A 100 12.08 -1.54 1.81
N PRO A 101 11.94 -1.08 0.57
CA PRO A 101 13.01 -0.38 -0.11
C PRO A 101 13.72 0.65 0.78
N SER A 102 15.05 0.67 0.78
CA SER A 102 15.84 1.67 1.51
C SER A 102 15.93 3.01 0.80
N VAL A 103 15.55 3.08 -0.49
CA VAL A 103 15.63 4.32 -1.29
C VAL A 103 14.69 5.40 -0.75
N THR A 104 15.15 6.64 -0.90
CA THR A 104 14.48 7.85 -0.44
C THR A 104 14.18 8.80 -1.60
N ALA A 105 13.37 9.81 -1.33
CA ALA A 105 13.15 10.91 -2.29
C ALA A 105 14.43 11.72 -2.56
N ASP A 106 15.35 11.76 -1.59
CA ASP A 106 16.62 12.46 -1.72
C ASP A 106 17.58 11.72 -2.67
N ASP A 107 17.55 10.38 -2.68
CA ASP A 107 18.30 9.58 -3.66
C ASP A 107 17.84 9.89 -5.10
N LEU A 108 16.52 9.96 -5.31
CA LEU A 108 15.97 10.32 -6.62
C LEU A 108 16.43 11.73 -7.01
N ARG A 109 16.29 12.70 -6.09
CA ARG A 109 16.76 14.07 -6.33
C ARG A 109 18.25 14.13 -6.65
N ALA A 110 19.09 13.34 -5.98
CA ALA A 110 20.51 13.28 -6.25
C ALA A 110 20.80 12.76 -7.68
N THR A 111 20.08 11.73 -8.14
CA THR A 111 20.23 11.24 -9.53
C THR A 111 19.78 12.27 -10.57
N GLU A 112 18.71 13.02 -10.31
CA GLU A 112 18.22 14.09 -11.19
C GLU A 112 19.20 15.27 -11.24
N LEU A 113 19.78 15.66 -10.10
CA LEU A 113 20.81 16.69 -10.03
C LEU A 113 22.08 16.27 -10.80
N ARG A 114 22.47 15.00 -10.71
CA ARG A 114 23.59 14.45 -11.49
C ARG A 114 23.32 14.52 -12.99
N LEU A 115 22.14 14.10 -13.44
CA LEU A 115 21.73 14.20 -14.85
C LEU A 115 21.71 15.66 -15.33
N ARG A 116 21.18 16.57 -14.52
CA ARG A 116 21.18 18.00 -14.82
C ARG A 116 22.59 18.55 -14.94
N ARG A 117 23.52 18.15 -14.07
CA ARG A 117 24.92 18.57 -14.17
C ARG A 117 25.56 18.07 -15.46
N LEU A 118 25.33 16.81 -15.85
CA LEU A 118 25.81 16.25 -17.11
C LEU A 118 25.23 16.95 -18.35
N GLU A 119 24.01 17.47 -18.26
CA GLU A 119 23.36 18.17 -19.37
C GLU A 119 23.82 19.63 -19.53
N TRP A 120 23.96 20.35 -18.42
CA TRP A 120 24.14 21.80 -18.40
C TRP A 120 25.57 22.23 -18.07
N ASN A 121 26.30 21.40 -17.32
CA ASN A 121 27.69 21.61 -16.90
C ASN A 121 28.57 20.38 -17.19
N PRO A 122 28.57 19.82 -18.42
CA PRO A 122 29.34 18.63 -18.75
C PRO A 122 30.85 18.81 -18.54
N GLU A 123 31.38 20.03 -18.63
CA GLU A 123 32.78 20.37 -18.34
C GLU A 123 33.21 20.03 -16.91
N GLN A 124 32.27 20.00 -15.95
CA GLN A 124 32.56 19.62 -14.56
C GLN A 124 32.53 18.11 -14.34
N CYS A 125 32.13 17.34 -15.35
CA CYS A 125 31.97 15.89 -15.28
C CYS A 125 32.97 15.15 -16.17
N LEU A 126 33.83 15.87 -16.89
CA LEU A 126 34.86 15.26 -17.73
C LEU A 126 35.77 14.33 -16.91
N PRO A 127 36.11 13.15 -17.44
CA PRO A 127 37.05 12.26 -16.77
C PRO A 127 38.47 12.85 -16.81
N ALA A 128 39.34 12.40 -15.89
CA ALA A 128 40.70 12.95 -15.78
C ALA A 128 41.54 12.75 -17.06
N ASP A 129 41.28 11.66 -17.78
CA ASP A 129 41.89 11.28 -19.05
C ASP A 129 41.13 11.81 -20.27
N ALA A 130 40.25 12.81 -20.10
CA ALA A 130 39.46 13.38 -21.20
C ALA A 130 40.35 13.80 -22.39
N PRO A 131 39.90 13.60 -23.64
CA PRO A 131 40.66 14.04 -24.81
C PRO A 131 40.95 15.54 -24.79
N GLU A 132 42.04 15.94 -25.45
CA GLU A 132 42.43 17.35 -25.55
C GLU A 132 41.32 18.22 -26.17
N ALA A 133 40.56 17.66 -27.11
CA ALA A 133 39.39 18.32 -27.68
C ALA A 133 38.34 18.71 -26.62
N ALA A 134 38.05 17.81 -25.67
CA ALA A 134 37.11 18.08 -24.59
C ALA A 134 37.65 19.13 -23.61
N ARG A 135 38.95 19.10 -23.30
CA ARG A 135 39.60 20.11 -22.46
C ARG A 135 39.55 21.51 -23.08
N ARG A 136 39.75 21.61 -24.40
CA ARG A 136 39.61 22.88 -25.14
C ARG A 136 38.20 23.43 -25.07
N LEU A 137 37.18 22.60 -25.35
CA LEU A 137 35.77 22.99 -25.21
C LEU A 137 35.43 23.47 -23.79
N ALA A 138 35.94 22.79 -22.75
CA ALA A 138 35.76 23.23 -21.36
C ALA A 138 36.41 24.59 -21.07
N ALA A 139 37.61 24.84 -21.61
CA ALA A 139 38.29 26.13 -21.51
C ALA A 139 37.53 27.24 -22.26
N ASP A 140 37.03 26.95 -23.47
CA ASP A 140 36.23 27.88 -24.27
C ASP A 140 34.94 28.28 -23.54
N LYS A 141 34.25 27.31 -22.90
CA LYS A 141 33.08 27.61 -22.08
C LYS A 141 33.42 28.54 -20.92
N ARG A 142 34.54 28.30 -20.24
CA ARG A 142 35.02 29.16 -19.14
C ARG A 142 35.29 30.58 -19.63
N ALA A 143 35.96 30.73 -20.78
CA ALA A 143 36.21 32.03 -21.40
C ALA A 143 34.90 32.78 -21.72
N TRP A 144 33.87 32.08 -22.23
CA TRP A 144 32.55 32.68 -22.47
C TRP A 144 31.83 33.13 -21.20
N LEU A 145 32.03 32.43 -20.08
CA LEU A 145 31.44 32.76 -18.78
C LEU A 145 32.14 33.96 -18.11
N GLU A 146 33.46 34.04 -18.22
CA GLU A 146 34.28 35.10 -17.62
C GLU A 146 34.28 36.42 -18.42
N ARG A 147 33.98 36.35 -19.72
CA ARG A 147 33.96 37.52 -20.61
C ARG A 147 32.94 38.56 -20.13
N ASP A 148 33.37 39.79 -19.86
CA ASP A 148 32.43 40.88 -19.60
C ASP A 148 31.70 41.28 -20.89
N LEU A 149 30.37 41.37 -20.85
CA LEU A 149 29.54 41.58 -22.03
C LEU A 149 28.65 42.80 -21.84
N SER A 150 28.78 43.75 -22.77
CA SER A 150 27.85 44.86 -22.91
C SER A 150 26.42 44.38 -23.25
N GLY A 151 25.42 45.18 -22.89
CA GLY A 151 24.00 44.85 -23.13
C GLY A 151 23.72 44.59 -24.62
N GLY A 152 23.44 43.32 -24.96
CA GLY A 152 23.18 42.88 -26.34
C GLY A 152 23.78 41.51 -26.67
N GLN A 153 24.91 41.17 -26.04
CA GLN A 153 25.67 39.94 -26.35
C GLN A 153 25.24 38.70 -25.53
N ARG A 154 24.18 38.83 -24.70
CA ARG A 154 23.66 37.71 -23.87
C ARG A 154 23.16 36.54 -24.72
N ARG A 155 22.55 36.82 -25.86
CA ARG A 155 22.06 35.80 -26.80
C ARG A 155 23.21 35.03 -27.43
N GLU A 156 24.26 35.75 -27.85
CA GLU A 156 25.48 35.15 -28.40
C GLU A 156 26.15 34.24 -27.38
N ARG A 157 26.34 34.70 -26.14
CA ARG A 157 26.87 33.86 -25.05
C ARG A 157 26.01 32.61 -24.84
N HIS A 158 24.69 32.77 -24.79
CA HIS A 158 23.80 31.63 -24.60
C HIS A 158 23.96 30.60 -25.72
N ALA A 159 23.94 31.05 -26.99
CA ALA A 159 24.10 30.16 -28.14
C ALA A 159 25.46 29.44 -28.13
N ALA A 160 26.55 30.16 -27.84
CA ALA A 160 27.88 29.57 -27.75
C ALA A 160 27.99 28.53 -26.64
N ILE A 161 27.49 28.83 -25.43
CA ILE A 161 27.48 27.88 -24.32
C ILE A 161 26.62 26.66 -24.63
N GLN A 162 25.47 26.82 -25.28
CA GLN A 162 24.62 25.70 -25.69
C GLN A 162 25.32 24.79 -26.70
N GLN A 163 26.00 25.37 -27.69
CA GLN A 163 26.78 24.60 -28.66
C GLN A 163 27.91 23.84 -27.97
N ILE A 164 28.69 24.51 -27.12
CA ILE A 164 29.77 23.86 -26.37
C ILE A 164 29.25 22.76 -25.45
N ASN A 165 28.13 22.98 -24.77
CA ASN A 165 27.46 21.95 -23.98
C ASN A 165 27.05 20.75 -24.84
N ALA A 166 26.52 20.99 -26.03
CA ALA A 166 26.14 19.93 -26.97
C ALA A 166 27.37 19.11 -27.43
N ASP A 167 28.46 19.77 -27.77
CA ASP A 167 29.70 19.12 -28.20
C ASP A 167 30.36 18.34 -27.05
N LEU A 168 30.29 18.88 -25.83
CA LEU A 168 30.81 18.22 -24.62
C LEU A 168 30.01 16.97 -24.23
N ARG A 169 28.73 16.85 -24.61
CA ARG A 169 27.89 15.68 -24.26
C ARG A 169 28.46 14.36 -24.76
N ALA A 170 29.07 14.36 -25.95
CA ALA A 170 29.68 13.14 -26.51
C ALA A 170 30.74 12.54 -25.57
N PHE A 171 31.45 13.36 -24.80
CA PHE A 171 32.49 12.94 -23.88
C PHE A 171 31.97 12.48 -22.51
N VAL A 172 30.71 12.80 -22.17
CA VAL A 172 30.07 12.39 -20.90
C VAL A 172 28.88 11.45 -21.10
N GLU A 173 28.64 10.97 -22.33
CA GLU A 173 27.46 10.18 -22.68
C GLU A 173 27.36 8.87 -21.88
N ARG A 174 28.49 8.22 -21.60
CA ARG A 174 28.53 7.04 -20.73
C ARG A 174 28.00 7.36 -19.33
N GLN A 175 28.49 8.43 -18.72
CA GLN A 175 28.07 8.85 -17.37
C GLN A 175 26.59 9.26 -17.34
N ARG A 176 26.10 9.88 -18.43
CA ARG A 176 24.69 10.22 -18.62
C ARG A 176 23.81 8.98 -18.71
N SER A 177 24.22 7.99 -19.51
CA SER A 177 23.52 6.72 -19.64
C SER A 177 23.45 5.97 -18.31
N GLU A 178 24.57 5.89 -17.58
CA GLU A 178 24.62 5.28 -16.23
C GLU A 178 23.71 6.03 -15.23
N ALA A 179 23.76 7.37 -15.21
CA ALA A 179 22.91 8.17 -14.32
C ALA A 179 21.41 8.06 -14.69
N ALA A 180 21.09 7.90 -15.97
CA ALA A 180 19.71 7.72 -16.44
C ALA A 180 19.15 6.36 -16.01
N ALA A 181 19.94 5.29 -16.18
CA ALA A 181 19.59 3.96 -15.71
C ALA A 181 19.40 3.93 -14.19
N GLU A 182 20.29 4.60 -13.45
CA GLU A 182 20.20 4.72 -12.00
C GLU A 182 18.94 5.48 -11.56
N ARG A 183 18.63 6.61 -12.21
CA ARG A 183 17.38 7.35 -11.95
C ARG A 183 16.16 6.46 -12.16
N GLN A 184 16.14 5.66 -13.24
CA GLN A 184 15.03 4.75 -13.52
C GLN A 184 14.89 3.68 -12.42
N ARG A 185 16.00 3.11 -11.97
CA ARG A 185 16.05 2.14 -10.87
C ARG A 185 15.53 2.73 -9.56
N VAL A 186 16.06 3.88 -9.15
CA VAL A 186 15.64 4.58 -7.92
C VAL A 186 14.17 4.98 -7.98
N ALA A 187 13.70 5.50 -9.11
CA ALA A 187 12.30 5.86 -9.28
C ALA A 187 11.36 4.64 -9.21
N ALA A 188 11.75 3.51 -9.80
CA ALA A 188 10.98 2.27 -9.71
C ALA A 188 10.89 1.76 -8.27
N GLU A 189 12.01 1.80 -7.55
CA GLU A 189 12.11 1.32 -6.19
C GLU A 189 11.37 2.24 -5.20
N LEU A 190 11.35 3.56 -5.45
CA LEU A 190 10.53 4.51 -4.70
C LEU A 190 9.04 4.29 -4.93
N ARG A 191 8.62 4.01 -6.18
CA ARG A 191 7.22 3.61 -6.48
C ARG A 191 6.84 2.33 -5.72
N ARG A 192 7.74 1.33 -5.71
CA ARG A 192 7.54 0.09 -4.95
C ARG A 192 7.36 0.40 -3.46
N ARG A 193 8.18 1.29 -2.90
CA ARG A 193 8.08 1.73 -1.49
C ARG A 193 6.72 2.33 -1.20
N THR A 194 6.22 3.23 -2.05
CA THR A 194 4.91 3.86 -1.87
C THR A 194 3.79 2.84 -1.85
N LEU A 195 3.82 1.85 -2.75
CA LEU A 195 2.80 0.78 -2.78
C LEU A 195 2.82 -0.07 -1.51
N LEU A 196 4.02 -0.49 -1.08
CA LEU A 196 4.18 -1.31 0.13
C LEU A 196 3.89 -0.55 1.42
N ALA A 197 3.98 0.78 1.38
CA ALA A 197 3.58 1.66 2.47
C ALA A 197 2.05 1.85 2.55
N SER A 198 1.24 1.20 1.69
CA SER A 198 -0.21 1.26 1.82
C SER A 198 -0.67 0.68 3.16
N ARG A 199 -1.78 1.24 3.69
CA ARG A 199 -2.48 0.78 4.90
C ARG A 199 -3.78 0.04 4.57
N GLU A 200 -4.05 -0.17 3.28
CA GLU A 200 -5.29 -0.77 2.78
C GLU A 200 -5.14 -2.26 2.45
N PHE A 201 -4.01 -2.87 2.84
CA PHE A 201 -3.83 -4.30 2.67
C PHE A 201 -4.81 -5.09 3.54
N SER A 202 -5.47 -6.09 2.93
CA SER A 202 -6.34 -7.02 3.66
C SER A 202 -5.58 -7.78 4.74
N PHE A 203 -6.24 -8.03 5.88
CA PHE A 203 -5.63 -8.72 7.02
C PHE A 203 -5.08 -10.12 6.66
N CYS A 204 -5.65 -10.80 5.66
CA CYS A 204 -5.20 -12.12 5.20
C CYS A 204 -3.80 -12.12 4.57
N LEU A 205 -3.23 -10.95 4.28
CA LEU A 205 -1.85 -10.83 3.80
C LEU A 205 -0.84 -10.73 4.96
N PHE A 206 -1.29 -10.53 6.19
CA PHE A 206 -0.43 -10.39 7.35
C PHE A 206 -0.11 -11.77 7.94
N PRO A 207 1.14 -12.01 8.38
CA PRO A 207 1.48 -13.21 9.14
C PRO A 207 0.67 -13.28 10.43
N GLU A 208 0.15 -14.45 10.75
CA GLU A 208 -0.64 -14.71 11.96
C GLU A 208 0.09 -14.24 13.23
N GLU A 209 1.37 -14.60 13.38
CA GLU A 209 2.18 -14.22 14.54
C GLU A 209 2.26 -12.70 14.74
N SER A 210 2.34 -11.93 13.65
CA SER A 210 2.36 -10.47 13.69
C SER A 210 1.01 -9.89 14.14
N LEU A 211 -0.10 -10.48 13.69
CA LEU A 211 -1.45 -10.07 14.10
C LEU A 211 -1.72 -10.43 15.57
N CYS A 212 -1.38 -11.65 16.00
CA CYS A 212 -1.52 -12.08 17.39
C CYS A 212 -0.75 -11.16 18.33
N LYS A 213 0.51 -10.84 18.01
CA LYS A 213 1.31 -9.90 18.79
C LYS A 213 0.68 -8.51 18.85
N LEU A 214 0.22 -7.99 17.71
CA LEU A 214 -0.45 -6.69 17.65
C LEU A 214 -1.71 -6.65 18.55
N LEU A 215 -2.54 -7.70 18.49
CA LEU A 215 -3.76 -7.79 19.30
C LEU A 215 -3.45 -7.87 20.80
N LEU A 216 -2.41 -8.62 21.19
CA LEU A 216 -1.95 -8.69 22.59
C LEU A 216 -1.38 -7.35 23.08
N GLU A 217 -0.62 -6.64 22.25
CA GLU A 217 -0.10 -5.32 22.61
C GLU A 217 -1.23 -4.28 22.78
N LEU A 218 -2.29 -4.38 21.98
CA LEU A 218 -3.46 -3.51 22.08
C LEU A 218 -4.27 -3.81 23.34
N SER A 219 -4.41 -5.07 23.75
CA SER A 219 -5.13 -5.42 24.98
C SER A 219 -4.41 -4.95 26.25
N MET A 220 -3.06 -4.89 26.22
CA MET A 220 -2.26 -4.39 27.34
C MET A 220 -2.25 -2.86 27.47
N LYS A 221 -2.44 -2.12 26.36
CA LYS A 221 -2.43 -0.64 26.35
C LYS A 221 -3.79 -0.01 26.60
N GLY A 222 -4.86 -0.81 26.62
CA GLY A 222 -6.24 -0.36 26.86
C GLY A 222 -6.68 -0.41 28.33
N ALA A 223 -5.78 -0.75 29.26
CA ALA A 223 -6.01 -0.75 30.71
C ALA A 223 -5.44 0.50 31.39
#